data_AF-X1NGF2-F1
#
_entry.id   AF-X1NGF2-F1
#
_cell.length_a   1.000
_cell.length_b   1.000
_cell.length_c   1.000
_cell.angle_alpha   90.00
_cell.angle_beta   90.00
_cell.angle_gamma   90.00
#
_symmetry.space_group_name_H-M   'P 1'
#
loop_
_entity.id
_entity.type
_entity.pdbx_description
1 polymer ?
#
loop_
_entity_poly.entity_id
_entity_poly.type
_entity_poly.pdbx_seq_one_letter_code
_entity_poly.pdbx_strand_id
1 'polypeptide(L)'
;YASFNIAIPRFGTQFRKEAILHHWASPQVDTMDQSSTYPVISTAELSSQKIWELRNKAIKRFYLRPFYLLQRLFSVRSLYEFKIHLQEGWALWKSIILAQE
;
A
#
# COMPACT_ATOMS: atom_id res chain seq x y z
N TYR A 1 6.19 8.98 -10.13
CA TYR A 1 5.39 8.51 -8.99
C TYR A 1 5.24 7.00 -9.11
N ALA A 2 5.30 6.25 -8.00
CA ALA A 2 5.12 4.79 -8.02
C ALA A 2 4.11 4.37 -6.95
N SER A 3 3.11 3.59 -7.34
CA SER A 3 2.07 3.10 -6.43
C SER A 3 2.25 1.60 -6.22
N PHE A 4 2.26 1.17 -4.96
CA PHE A 4 2.39 -0.24 -4.56
C PHE A 4 1.09 -0.70 -3.93
N ASN A 5 0.22 -1.27 -4.75
CA ASN A 5 -1.13 -1.68 -4.36
C ASN A 5 -1.20 -3.19 -4.15
N ILE A 6 -2.09 -3.59 -3.27
CA ILE A 6 -2.44 -4.98 -3.01
C ILE A 6 -3.74 -5.29 -3.75
N ALA A 7 -3.77 -6.42 -4.44
CA ALA A 7 -4.98 -6.87 -5.11
C ALA A 7 -6.10 -7.10 -4.10
N ILE A 8 -7.33 -6.69 -4.43
CA ILE A 8 -8.52 -6.93 -3.61
C ILE A 8 -9.66 -7.50 -4.45
N PRO A 9 -10.53 -8.33 -3.87
CA PRO A 9 -11.64 -8.94 -4.59
C PRO A 9 -12.85 -8.00 -4.60
N ARG A 10 -12.83 -7.02 -5.52
CA ARG A 10 -13.91 -6.02 -5.63
C ARG A 10 -15.26 -6.66 -5.98
N PHE A 11 -16.35 -6.06 -5.50
CA PHE A 11 -17.71 -6.50 -5.84
C PHE A 11 -17.93 -6.56 -7.36
N GLY A 12 -18.64 -7.60 -7.80
CA GLY A 12 -18.96 -7.83 -9.22
C GLY A 12 -17.81 -8.37 -10.07
N THR A 13 -16.59 -8.49 -9.54
CA THR A 13 -15.44 -9.01 -10.31
C THR A 13 -15.35 -10.53 -10.30
N GLN A 14 -14.80 -11.10 -11.36
CA GLN A 14 -14.45 -12.53 -11.42
C GLN A 14 -13.47 -12.91 -10.30
N PHE A 15 -12.51 -12.03 -10.02
CA PHE A 15 -11.56 -12.22 -8.93
C PHE A 15 -12.24 -12.41 -7.57
N ARG A 16 -13.34 -11.70 -7.29
CA ARG A 16 -14.10 -11.92 -6.05
C ARG A 16 -14.77 -13.29 -5.99
N LYS A 17 -15.32 -13.76 -7.10
CA LYS A 17 -15.93 -15.10 -7.16
C LYS A 17 -14.91 -16.17 -6.84
N GLU A 18 -13.72 -16.08 -7.44
CA GLU A 18 -12.60 -16.99 -7.19
C GLU A 18 -12.06 -16.87 -5.76
N ALA A 19 -11.86 -15.65 -5.27
CA ALA A 19 -11.36 -15.43 -3.92
C ALA A 19 -12.31 -15.97 -2.84
N ILE A 20 -13.64 -15.90 -3.04
CA ILE A 20 -14.62 -16.51 -2.14
C ILE A 20 -14.60 -18.05 -2.29
N LEU A 21 -14.61 -18.55 -3.53
CA LEU A 21 -14.61 -19.99 -3.82
C LEU A 21 -13.41 -20.71 -3.22
N HIS A 22 -12.22 -20.10 -3.29
CA HIS A 22 -10.97 -20.65 -2.77
C HIS A 22 -10.67 -20.22 -1.33
N HIS A 23 -11.62 -19.57 -0.65
CA HIS A 23 -11.47 -19.07 0.72
C HIS A 23 -10.28 -18.11 0.92
N TRP A 24 -9.87 -17.39 -0.14
CA TRP A 24 -8.81 -16.38 -0.04
C TRP A 24 -9.27 -15.10 0.63
N ALA A 25 -10.57 -14.80 0.57
CA ALA A 25 -11.19 -13.66 1.24
C ALA A 25 -12.57 -14.04 1.74
N SER A 26 -12.98 -13.45 2.86
CA SER A 26 -14.33 -13.64 3.39
C SER A 26 -15.39 -12.97 2.48
N PRO A 27 -16.55 -13.59 2.28
CA PRO A 27 -17.68 -12.98 1.57
C PRO A 27 -18.16 -11.66 2.18
N GLN A 28 -17.91 -11.47 3.47
CA GLN A 28 -18.32 -10.30 4.26
C GLN A 28 -17.32 -9.14 4.18
N VAL A 29 -16.15 -9.35 3.56
CA VAL A 29 -15.17 -8.27 3.34
C VAL A 29 -15.79 -7.18 2.47
N ASP A 30 -15.87 -5.98 3.04
CA ASP A 30 -16.39 -4.74 2.46
C ASP A 30 -15.29 -3.69 2.18
N THR A 31 -14.09 -3.89 2.72
CA THR A 31 -12.95 -2.99 2.54
C THR A 31 -12.50 -2.99 1.08
N MET A 32 -12.51 -1.80 0.46
CA MET A 32 -12.12 -1.58 -0.95
C MET A 32 -10.82 -0.79 -1.12
N ASP A 33 -10.12 -0.51 -0.02
CA ASP A 33 -8.83 0.14 -0.06
C ASP A 33 -7.70 -0.86 -0.36
N GLN A 34 -6.92 -0.55 -1.40
CA GLN A 34 -5.82 -1.36 -1.92
C GLN A 34 -4.44 -0.86 -1.49
N SER A 35 -4.40 0.31 -0.84
CA SER A 35 -3.20 1.13 -0.72
C SER A 35 -2.78 1.38 0.72
N SER A 36 -3.72 1.60 1.63
CA SER A 36 -3.46 1.99 3.03
C SER A 36 -3.97 0.99 4.07
N THR A 37 -4.84 0.06 3.69
CA THR A 37 -5.46 -0.88 4.62
C THR A 37 -4.77 -2.25 4.58
N TYR A 38 -4.79 -2.95 5.72
CA TYR A 38 -4.25 -4.29 5.86
C TYR A 38 -4.89 -5.28 4.85
N PRO A 39 -4.13 -6.24 4.30
CA PRO A 39 -4.63 -7.11 3.23
C PRO A 39 -5.76 -8.02 3.71
N VAL A 40 -6.89 -7.94 3.01
CA VAL A 40 -8.06 -8.80 3.22
C VAL A 40 -7.96 -10.16 2.51
N ILE A 41 -6.90 -10.35 1.72
CA ILE A 41 -6.62 -11.58 0.98
C ILE A 41 -5.50 -12.36 1.67
N SER A 42 -5.71 -13.66 1.83
CA SER A 42 -4.70 -14.64 2.24
C SER A 42 -4.85 -15.90 1.39
N THR A 43 -3.77 -16.41 0.82
CA THR A 43 -3.77 -17.66 0.05
C THR A 43 -3.02 -18.76 0.81
N ALA A 44 -2.98 -19.98 0.27
CA ALA A 44 -2.20 -21.08 0.85
C ALA A 44 -0.69 -20.78 0.89
N GLU A 45 -0.18 -20.03 -0.08
CA GLU A 45 1.25 -19.73 -0.23
C GLU A 45 1.65 -18.38 0.36
N LEU A 46 0.69 -17.45 0.47
CA LEU A 46 0.96 -16.06 0.82
C LEU A 46 -0.08 -15.53 1.81
N SER A 47 0.34 -15.33 3.06
CA SER A 47 -0.50 -14.78 4.12
C SER A 47 -0.69 -13.26 3.96
N SER A 48 -1.81 -12.73 4.48
CA SER A 48 -2.05 -11.28 4.55
C SER A 48 -0.87 -10.53 5.17
N GLN A 49 -0.28 -11.07 6.24
CA GLN A 49 0.88 -10.48 6.89
C GLN A 49 2.07 -10.40 5.93
N LYS A 50 2.31 -11.49 5.17
CA LYS A 50 3.42 -11.50 4.23
C LYS A 50 3.23 -10.52 3.09
N ILE A 51 2.00 -10.40 2.58
CA ILE A 51 1.62 -9.40 1.58
C ILE A 51 1.89 -8.00 2.10
N TRP A 52 1.51 -7.72 3.36
CA TRP A 52 1.71 -6.43 4.00
C TRP A 52 3.20 -6.07 4.14
N GLU A 53 4.01 -7.02 4.61
CA GLU A 53 5.47 -6.87 4.70
C GLU A 53 6.10 -6.57 3.33
N LEU A 54 5.68 -7.28 2.28
CA LEU A 54 6.20 -7.09 0.93
C LEU A 54 5.86 -5.71 0.38
N ARG A 55 4.62 -5.23 0.57
CA ARG A 55 4.20 -3.87 0.22
C ARG A 55 5.04 -2.83 0.96
N ASN A 56 5.20 -2.98 2.27
CA ASN A 56 6.00 -2.06 3.09
C ASN A 56 7.48 -2.07 2.68
N LYS A 57 8.04 -3.25 2.35
CA LYS A 57 9.40 -3.40 1.84
C LYS A 57 9.58 -2.69 0.50
N ALA A 58 8.63 -2.82 -0.42
CA ALA A 58 8.67 -2.16 -1.72
C ALA A 58 8.63 -0.63 -1.56
N ILE A 59 7.72 -0.12 -0.72
CA ILE A 59 7.61 1.30 -0.43
C ILE A 59 8.90 1.86 0.20
N LYS A 60 9.44 1.20 1.23
CA LYS A 60 10.71 1.61 1.85
C LYS A 60 11.85 1.66 0.83
N ARG A 61 11.99 0.62 0.01
CA ARG A 61 13.06 0.53 -1.01
C ARG A 61 12.95 1.62 -2.08
N PHE A 62 11.74 2.03 -2.45
CA PHE A 62 11.53 3.05 -3.46
C PHE A 62 11.60 4.46 -2.88
N TYR A 63 10.75 4.77 -1.89
CA TYR A 63 10.54 6.12 -1.38
C TYR A 63 11.60 6.56 -0.36
N LEU A 64 12.21 5.64 0.39
CA LEU A 64 13.29 5.98 1.35
C LEU A 64 14.69 5.86 0.75
N ARG A 65 14.80 5.70 -0.58
CA ARG A 65 16.11 5.69 -1.26
C ARG A 65 16.77 7.06 -1.11
N PRO A 66 17.98 7.19 -0.54
CA PRO A 66 18.60 8.48 -0.25
C PRO A 66 18.68 9.40 -1.48
N PHE A 67 19.10 8.85 -2.62
CA PHE A 67 19.18 9.61 -3.87
C PHE A 67 17.80 10.09 -4.36
N TYR A 68 16.74 9.29 -4.18
CA TYR A 68 15.39 9.71 -4.55
C TYR A 68 14.93 10.89 -3.68
N LEU A 69 15.19 10.84 -2.37
CA LEU A 69 14.85 11.91 -1.44
C LEU A 69 15.60 13.21 -1.76
N LEU A 70 16.90 13.13 -2.04
CA LEU A 70 17.71 14.29 -2.43
C LEU A 70 17.21 14.89 -3.75
N GLN A 71 17.01 14.05 -4.76
CA GLN A 71 16.48 14.50 -6.05
C GLN A 71 15.12 15.17 -5.89
N ARG A 72 14.24 14.62 -5.05
CA ARG A 72 12.93 15.20 -4.76
C ARG A 72 13.09 16.56 -4.07
N LEU A 73 13.93 16.66 -3.05
CA LEU A 73 14.15 17.89 -2.28
C LEU A 73 14.65 19.05 -3.16
N PHE A 74 15.62 18.81 -4.04
CA PHE A 74 16.15 19.83 -4.94
C PHE A 74 15.25 20.14 -6.15
N SER A 75 14.25 19.29 -6.42
CA SER A 75 13.30 19.50 -7.53
C SER A 75 12.13 20.43 -7.18
N VAL A 76 11.91 20.70 -5.89
CA VAL A 76 10.77 21.49 -5.42
C VAL A 76 10.93 22.96 -5.78
N ARG A 77 9.89 23.56 -6.37
CA ARG A 77 9.96 24.95 -6.89
C ARG A 77 9.28 25.98 -6.00
N SER A 78 8.59 25.56 -4.95
CA SER A 78 7.88 26.46 -4.03
C SER A 78 7.75 25.91 -2.62
N LEU A 79 7.59 26.80 -1.64
CA LEU A 79 7.31 26.42 -0.25
C LEU A 79 5.98 25.67 -0.09
N TYR A 80 4.99 26.00 -0.94
CA TYR A 80 3.71 25.29 -0.95
C TYR A 80 3.89 23.84 -1.39
N GLU A 81 4.57 23.62 -2.51
CA GLU A 81 4.86 22.28 -3.02
C GLU A 81 5.70 21.47 -2.02
N PHE A 82 6.67 22.11 -1.36
CA PHE A 82 7.45 21.48 -0.29
C PHE A 82 6.56 20.97 0.84
N LYS A 83 5.61 21.81 1.31
CA LYS A 83 4.67 21.46 2.37
C LYS A 83 3.79 20.27 1.98
N ILE A 84 3.30 20.23 0.73
CA ILE A 84 2.51 19.11 0.22
C ILE A 84 3.35 17.81 0.21
N HIS A 85 4.55 17.83 -0.36
CA HIS A 85 5.42 16.63 -0.38
C HIS A 85 5.77 16.15 1.02
N LEU A 86 5.95 17.07 1.98
CA LEU A 86 6.21 16.71 3.38
C LEU A 86 4.98 16.03 4.02
N GLN A 87 3.77 16.55 3.77
CA GLN A 87 2.52 15.96 4.25
C GLN A 87 2.29 14.56 3.64
N GLU A 88 2.49 14.41 2.33
CA GLU A 88 2.37 13.12 1.64
C GLU A 88 3.41 12.11 2.14
N GLY A 89 4.67 12.54 2.29
CA GLY A 89 5.74 11.69 2.83
C GLY A 89 5.47 11.25 4.26
N TRP A 90 4.92 12.15 5.09
CA TRP A 90 4.54 11.84 6.47
C TRP A 90 3.36 10.85 6.54
N ALA A 91 2.33 11.04 5.71
CA ALA A 91 1.20 10.11 5.62
C ALA A 91 1.67 8.73 5.17
N LEU A 92 2.57 8.65 4.19
CA LEU A 92 3.17 7.40 3.74
C LEU A 92 3.97 6.74 4.86
N TRP A 93 4.82 7.48 5.57
CA TRP A 93 5.63 6.97 6.68
C TRP A 93 4.74 6.41 7.81
N LYS A 94 3.70 7.15 8.19
CA LYS A 94 2.68 6.67 9.13
C LYS A 94 2.02 5.38 8.66
N SER A 95 1.64 5.28 7.38
CA SER A 95 1.02 4.07 6.82
C SER A 95 1.91 2.82 6.88
N ILE A 96 3.23 3.00 7.02
CA ILE A 96 4.19 1.90 7.11
C ILE A 96 4.43 1.48 8.57
N ILE A 97 4.34 2.43 9.51
CA ILE A 97 4.69 2.21 10.92
C ILE A 97 3.46 1.92 11.77
N LEU A 98 2.41 2.73 11.68
CA LEU A 98 1.22 2.64 12.53
C LEU A 98 0.26 1.52 12.12
N ALA A 99 0.37 1.02 10.89
CA ALA A 99 -0.43 -0.11 10.41
C ALA A 99 0.23 -1.47 10.70
N GLN A 100 1.13 -1.52 11.68
CA GLN A 100 1.70 -2.75 12.24
C GLN A 100 1.17 -3.08 13.65
N GLU A 101 0.35 -2.19 14.22
CA GLU A 101 -0.43 -2.39 15.46
C GLU A 101 -1.88 -2.74 15.13
#